data_AF-A0A8D9HYZ4-F1
#
_entry.id   AF-A0A8D9HYZ4-F1
#
_cell.length_a   1.000
_cell.length_b   1.000
_cell.length_c   1.000
_cell.angle_alpha   90.00
_cell.angle_beta   90.00
_cell.angle_gamma   90.00
#
_symmetry.space_group_name_H-M   'P 1'
#
loop_
_entity.id
_entity.type
_entity.pdbx_description
1 polymer ?
#
loop_
_entity_poly.entity_id
_entity_poly.type
_entity_poly.pdbx_seq_one_letter_code
_entity_poly.pdbx_strand_id
1 'polypeptide(L)'
;MSVPSTCLLCGLGDESRDHIYFSCSYSRSVWDSFFTQTSFNQPYTFSEVIRWVHHSTPPGKIRTICKLVTQAVFYAIWNERNKRLHTSVARHPQLIIREIQIILKAKLYGMDQNVGNTNRISSVRPNPGDRYLHLWFQNFPS
;
A
#
# COMPACT_ATOMS: atom_id res chain seq x y z
N MET A 1 12.62 -13.17 -25.16
CA MET A 1 12.68 -13.27 -23.69
C MET A 1 11.77 -14.39 -23.25
N SER A 2 12.29 -15.42 -22.58
CA SER A 2 11.46 -16.45 -21.94
C SER A 2 11.12 -15.96 -20.53
N VAL A 3 9.84 -15.96 -20.16
CA VAL A 3 9.40 -15.63 -18.80
C VAL A 3 9.53 -16.91 -17.96
N PRO A 4 10.33 -16.91 -16.88
CA PRO A 4 10.44 -18.09 -16.02
C PRO A 4 9.07 -18.48 -15.46
N SER A 5 8.81 -19.78 -15.39
CA SER A 5 7.61 -20.30 -14.70
C SER A 5 7.69 -20.05 -13.20
N THR A 6 8.90 -19.92 -12.63
CA THR A 6 9.13 -19.65 -11.21
C THR A 6 8.95 -18.17 -10.86
N CYS A 7 8.39 -17.90 -9.68
CA CYS A 7 8.16 -16.54 -9.24
C CYS A 7 9.47 -15.76 -9.05
N LEU A 8 9.62 -14.64 -9.77
CA LEU A 8 10.83 -13.80 -9.71
C LEU A 8 11.01 -13.03 -8.38
N LEU A 9 9.97 -12.97 -7.54
CA LEU A 9 10.01 -12.23 -6.27
C LEU A 9 10.59 -13.06 -5.12
N CYS A 10 10.12 -14.29 -4.94
CA CYS A 10 10.58 -15.19 -3.89
C CYS A 10 11.49 -16.32 -4.39
N GLY A 11 11.50 -16.61 -5.70
CA GLY A 11 12.18 -17.78 -6.26
C GLY A 11 11.52 -19.12 -5.90
N LEU A 12 10.32 -19.10 -5.31
CA LEU A 12 9.62 -20.27 -4.79
C LEU A 12 8.29 -20.46 -5.51
N GLY A 13 8.06 -21.66 -6.05
CA GLY A 13 6.80 -22.03 -6.70
C GLY A 13 6.57 -21.35 -8.05
N ASP A 14 5.48 -21.77 -8.70
CA ASP A 14 5.10 -21.23 -9.99
C ASP A 14 4.45 -19.85 -9.88
N GLU A 15 4.76 -19.00 -10.84
CA GLU A 15 4.25 -17.66 -10.94
C GLU A 15 2.78 -17.69 -11.39
N SER A 16 1.92 -17.15 -10.54
CA SER A 16 0.53 -16.81 -10.86
C SER A 16 0.19 -15.48 -10.23
N ARG A 17 -0.90 -14.83 -10.66
CA ARG A 17 -1.40 -13.61 -10.01
C ARG A 17 -1.60 -13.85 -8.51
N ASP A 18 -2.22 -14.96 -8.15
CA ASP A 18 -2.58 -15.23 -6.77
C ASP A 18 -1.33 -15.54 -5.93
N HIS A 19 -0.33 -16.19 -6.52
CA HIS A 19 0.99 -16.30 -5.90
C HIS A 19 1.63 -14.92 -5.71
N ILE A 20 1.82 -14.15 -6.79
CA ILE A 20 2.53 -12.85 -6.77
C ILE A 20 1.97 -11.93 -5.69
N TYR A 21 0.65 -11.81 -5.55
CA TYR A 21 0.07 -10.82 -4.64
C TYR A 21 -0.26 -11.36 -3.25
N PHE A 22 -0.48 -12.68 -3.08
CA PHE A 22 -1.06 -13.20 -1.83
C PHE A 22 -0.30 -14.35 -1.16
N SER A 23 0.33 -15.22 -1.95
CA SER A 23 1.06 -16.39 -1.39
C SER A 23 2.58 -16.23 -1.41
N CYS A 24 3.10 -15.27 -2.18
CA CYS A 24 4.52 -14.97 -2.27
C CYS A 24 5.02 -14.37 -0.95
N SER A 25 6.03 -14.99 -0.34
CA SER A 25 6.63 -14.53 0.92
C SER A 25 7.22 -13.13 0.83
N TYR A 26 7.75 -12.74 -0.34
CA TYR A 26 8.24 -11.39 -0.61
C TYR A 26 7.09 -10.37 -0.51
N SER A 27 6.02 -10.61 -1.26
CA SER A 27 4.85 -9.73 -1.32
C SER A 27 4.13 -9.66 0.01
N ARG A 28 4.05 -10.78 0.73
CA ARG A 28 3.49 -10.82 2.09
C ARG A 28 4.29 -9.96 3.06
N SER A 29 5.62 -10.04 3.02
CA SER A 29 6.46 -9.13 3.83
C SER A 29 6.14 -7.65 3.57
N VAL A 30 5.94 -7.26 2.30
CA VAL A 30 5.58 -5.88 1.96
C VAL A 30 4.19 -5.54 2.45
N TRP A 31 3.19 -6.37 2.14
CA TRP A 31 1.79 -6.11 2.51
C TRP A 31 1.58 -6.09 4.03
N ASP A 32 2.08 -7.11 4.73
CA ASP A 32 1.95 -7.26 6.18
C ASP A 32 2.58 -6.08 6.90
N SER A 33 3.67 -5.49 6.36
CA SER A 33 4.29 -4.32 6.96
C SER A 33 3.33 -3.14 7.14
N PHE A 34 2.32 -2.96 6.27
CA PHE A 34 1.38 -1.84 6.37
C PHE A 34 0.10 -2.12 7.16
N PHE A 35 -0.26 -3.40 7.32
CA PHE A 35 -1.56 -3.79 7.89
C PHE A 35 -1.46 -4.61 9.18
N THR A 36 -0.29 -5.11 9.57
CA THR A 36 -0.11 -5.89 10.81
C THR A 36 -0.41 -5.11 12.10
N GLN A 37 -0.17 -3.80 12.12
CA GLN A 37 -0.45 -2.95 13.28
C GLN A 37 -1.89 -2.44 13.31
N THR A 38 -2.63 -2.64 12.22
CA THR A 38 -4.01 -2.18 12.13
C THR A 38 -4.94 -3.23 12.74
N SER A 39 -5.99 -2.80 13.45
CA SER A 39 -7.06 -3.69 13.96
C SER A 39 -7.92 -4.29 12.83
N PHE A 40 -7.45 -4.27 11.58
CA PHE A 40 -8.19 -4.68 10.41
C PHE A 40 -7.95 -6.17 10.15
N ASN A 41 -9.03 -6.94 10.02
CA ASN A 41 -8.95 -8.31 9.53
C ASN A 41 -8.34 -8.29 8.12
N GLN A 42 -7.08 -8.74 8.02
CA GLN A 42 -6.30 -8.60 6.81
C GLN A 42 -6.79 -9.60 5.73
N PRO A 43 -7.14 -9.12 4.53
CA PRO A 43 -7.55 -9.99 3.42
C PRO A 43 -6.36 -10.76 2.83
N TYR A 44 -6.60 -11.98 2.34
CA TYR A 44 -5.58 -12.87 1.77
C TYR A 44 -5.88 -13.29 0.32
N THR A 45 -6.96 -12.82 -0.27
CA THR A 45 -7.25 -13.03 -1.70
C THR A 45 -7.57 -11.71 -2.39
N PHE A 46 -7.49 -11.70 -3.72
CA PHE A 46 -7.83 -10.51 -4.51
C PHE A 46 -9.25 -10.03 -4.22
N SER A 47 -10.21 -10.95 -4.26
CA SER A 47 -11.62 -10.66 -3.99
C SER A 47 -11.85 -10.15 -2.56
N GLU A 48 -11.13 -10.70 -1.59
CA GLU A 48 -11.17 -10.21 -0.21
C GLU A 48 -10.57 -8.81 -0.07
N VAL A 49 -9.45 -8.51 -0.73
CA VAL A 49 -8.87 -7.16 -0.71
C VAL A 49 -9.85 -6.14 -1.24
N ILE A 50 -10.45 -6.40 -2.40
CA ILE A 50 -11.44 -5.48 -2.99
C ILE A 50 -12.63 -5.28 -2.05
N ARG A 51 -13.17 -6.37 -1.50
CA ARG A 51 -14.29 -6.30 -0.54
C ARG A 51 -13.91 -5.50 0.71
N TRP A 52 -12.74 -5.78 1.27
CA TRP A 52 -12.23 -5.18 2.49
C TRP A 52 -12.01 -3.68 2.33
N VAL A 53 -11.29 -3.27 1.28
CA VAL A 53 -11.04 -1.84 0.98
C VAL A 53 -12.35 -1.07 0.79
N HIS A 54 -13.37 -1.68 0.19
CA HIS A 54 -14.64 -1.02 -0.11
C HIS A 54 -15.65 -1.05 1.04
N HIS A 55 -15.63 -2.03 1.94
CA HIS A 55 -16.73 -2.25 2.89
C HIS A 55 -16.26 -2.37 4.35
N SER A 56 -15.07 -2.89 4.60
CA SER A 56 -14.61 -3.27 5.95
C SER A 56 -13.66 -2.26 6.58
N THR A 57 -13.11 -1.31 5.81
CA THR A 57 -12.27 -0.24 6.34
C THR A 57 -13.11 0.87 6.98
N PRO A 58 -12.63 1.53 8.06
CA PRO A 58 -13.34 2.65 8.67
C PRO A 58 -13.63 3.75 7.62
N PRO A 59 -14.86 4.31 7.60
CA PRO A 59 -15.25 5.28 6.58
C PRO A 59 -14.42 6.57 6.63
N GLY A 60 -14.54 7.39 5.58
CA GLY A 60 -13.84 8.68 5.50
C GLY A 60 -12.37 8.54 5.14
N LYS A 61 -11.51 9.31 5.81
CA LYS A 61 -10.09 9.46 5.43
C LYS A 61 -9.28 8.19 5.61
N ILE A 62 -9.58 7.36 6.62
CA ILE A 62 -8.93 6.07 6.84
C ILE A 62 -9.15 5.14 5.64
N ARG A 63 -10.39 4.99 5.15
CA ARG A 63 -10.69 4.23 3.93
C ARG A 63 -9.90 4.73 2.72
N THR A 64 -9.76 6.05 2.57
CA THR A 64 -8.94 6.63 1.51
C THR A 64 -7.47 6.26 1.67
N ILE A 65 -6.92 6.30 2.89
CA ILE A 65 -5.54 5.86 3.16
C ILE A 65 -5.39 4.37 2.84
N CYS A 66 -6.30 3.50 3.30
CA CYS A 66 -6.28 2.06 2.99
C CYS A 66 -6.30 1.81 1.47
N LYS A 67 -7.16 2.52 0.72
CA LYS A 67 -7.18 2.47 -0.75
C LYS A 67 -5.83 2.83 -1.37
N LEU A 68 -5.22 3.91 -0.91
CA LEU A 68 -3.91 4.38 -1.40
C LEU A 68 -2.80 3.39 -1.07
N VAL A 69 -2.78 2.84 0.15
CA VAL A 69 -1.81 1.82 0.57
C VAL A 69 -1.95 0.57 -0.31
N THR A 70 -3.16 0.04 -0.47
CA THR A 70 -3.41 -1.14 -1.31
C THR A 70 -2.93 -0.93 -2.75
N GLN A 71 -3.27 0.22 -3.35
CA GLN A 71 -2.83 0.56 -4.71
C GLN A 71 -1.30 0.67 -4.80
N ALA A 72 -0.66 1.36 -3.85
CA ALA A 72 0.78 1.54 -3.83
C ALA A 72 1.53 0.21 -3.67
N VAL A 73 1.06 -0.67 -2.77
CA VAL A 73 1.65 -2.00 -2.57
C VAL A 73 1.53 -2.85 -3.83
N PHE A 74 0.34 -2.95 -4.44
CA PHE A 74 0.15 -3.74 -5.67
C PHE A 74 1.01 -3.21 -6.81
N TYR A 75 1.05 -1.90 -7.01
CA TYR A 75 1.90 -1.28 -8.03
C TYR A 75 3.38 -1.56 -7.76
N ALA A 76 3.84 -1.40 -6.53
CA ALA A 76 5.25 -1.59 -6.18
C ALA A 76 5.71 -3.05 -6.35
N ILE A 77 4.86 -4.02 -6.00
CA ILE A 77 5.11 -5.45 -6.23
C ILE A 77 5.23 -5.74 -7.73
N TRP A 78 4.27 -5.26 -8.53
CA TRP A 78 4.29 -5.42 -9.99
C TRP A 78 5.55 -4.80 -10.60
N ASN A 79 5.90 -3.58 -10.18
CA ASN A 79 7.07 -2.85 -10.66
C ASN A 79 8.37 -3.58 -10.28
N GLU A 80 8.50 -4.08 -9.04
CA GLU A 80 9.66 -4.85 -8.61
C GLU A 80 9.81 -6.15 -9.39
N ARG A 81 8.71 -6.90 -9.58
CA ARG A 81 8.72 -8.13 -10.39
C ARG A 81 9.20 -7.86 -11.81
N ASN A 82 8.70 -6.79 -12.44
CA ASN A 82 9.10 -6.42 -13.80
C ASN A 82 10.54 -5.93 -13.87
N LYS A 83 11.02 -5.17 -12.87
CA LYS A 83 12.44 -4.81 -12.80
C LYS A 83 13.32 -6.04 -12.75
N ARG A 84 12.99 -7.03 -11.92
CA ARG A 84 13.74 -8.30 -11.84
C ARG A 84 13.74 -9.06 -13.18
N LEU A 85 12.63 -9.05 -13.91
CA LEU A 85 12.56 -9.66 -15.24
C LEU A 85 13.53 -8.99 -16.23
N HIS A 86 13.69 -7.66 -16.16
CA HIS A 86 14.46 -6.89 -17.14
C HIS A 86 15.92 -6.64 -16.75
N THR A 87 16.24 -6.59 -15.46
CA THR A 87 17.58 -6.22 -14.97
C THR A 87 18.23 -7.29 -14.10
N SER A 88 17.50 -8.34 -13.71
CA SER A 88 17.96 -9.36 -12.76
C SER A 88 18.39 -8.82 -11.39
N VAL A 89 18.07 -7.56 -11.07
CA VAL A 89 18.37 -6.95 -9.77
C VAL A 89 17.19 -7.13 -8.83
N ALA A 90 17.43 -7.86 -7.73
CA ALA A 90 16.44 -8.08 -6.68
C ALA A 90 16.66 -7.13 -5.50
N ARG A 91 15.66 -6.31 -5.18
CA ARG A 91 15.69 -5.43 -4.00
C ARG A 91 15.03 -6.09 -2.80
N HIS A 92 15.59 -5.90 -1.61
CA HIS A 92 15.02 -6.38 -0.36
C HIS A 92 13.63 -5.73 -0.10
N PRO A 93 12.62 -6.45 0.48
CA PRO A 93 11.29 -5.89 0.74
C PRO A 93 11.31 -4.56 1.49
N GLN A 94 12.24 -4.39 2.43
CA GLN A 94 12.38 -3.15 3.22
C GLN A 94 12.61 -1.90 2.35
N LEU A 95 13.30 -2.02 1.22
CA LEU A 95 13.49 -0.89 0.31
C LEU A 95 12.16 -0.49 -0.34
N ILE A 96 11.37 -1.47 -0.74
CA ILE A 96 10.03 -1.24 -1.34
C ILE A 96 9.08 -0.62 -0.31
N ILE A 97 9.09 -1.12 0.92
CA ILE A 97 8.30 -0.60 2.03
C ILE A 97 8.63 0.88 2.26
N ARG A 98 9.91 1.22 2.35
CA ARG A 98 10.37 2.60 2.55
C ARG A 98 9.97 3.52 1.38
N GLU A 99 10.09 3.06 0.14
CA GLU A 99 9.65 3.81 -1.04
C GLU A 99 8.14 4.11 -0.98
N ILE A 100 7.32 3.10 -0.66
CA ILE A 100 5.88 3.27 -0.51
C ILE A 100 5.56 4.28 0.61
N GLN A 101 6.20 4.17 1.78
CA GLN A 101 5.99 5.10 2.89
C GLN A 101 6.28 6.56 2.49
N ILE A 102 7.39 6.80 1.78
CA ILE A 102 7.76 8.15 1.33
C ILE A 102 6.71 8.71 0.38
N ILE A 103 6.31 7.93 -0.64
CA ILE A 103 5.33 8.36 -1.64
C ILE A 103 3.97 8.64 -1.00
N LEU A 104 3.53 7.77 -0.09
CA LEU A 104 2.25 7.93 0.60
C LEU A 104 2.27 9.16 1.52
N LYS A 105 3.30 9.33 2.37
CA LYS A 105 3.40 10.52 3.24
C LYS A 105 3.38 11.82 2.43
N ALA A 106 4.11 11.88 1.32
CA ALA A 106 4.08 13.05 0.42
C ALA A 106 2.68 13.29 -0.18
N LYS A 107 2.01 12.22 -0.63
CA LYS A 107 0.65 12.30 -1.18
C LYS A 107 -0.36 12.78 -0.14
N LEU A 108 -0.33 12.21 1.07
CA LEU A 108 -1.22 12.56 2.17
C LEU A 108 -1.00 14.00 2.64
N TYR A 109 0.26 14.44 2.72
CA TYR A 109 0.59 15.85 2.99
C TYR A 109 -0.08 16.78 1.97
N GLY A 110 0.08 16.49 0.67
CA GLY A 110 -0.55 17.29 -0.40
C GLY A 110 -2.07 17.31 -0.31
N MET A 111 -2.69 16.19 0.07
CA MET A 111 -4.15 16.12 0.29
C MET A 111 -4.60 16.98 1.48
N ASP A 112 -3.84 17.02 2.57
CA ASP A 112 -4.12 17.91 3.71
C ASP A 112 -4.01 19.40 3.32
N GLN A 113 -3.04 19.76 2.48
CA GLN A 113 -2.91 21.15 1.98
C GLN A 113 -4.07 21.55 1.07
N ASN A 114 -4.51 20.65 0.19
CA ASN A 114 -5.63 20.91 -0.71
C ASN A 114 -6.94 21.15 0.06
N VAL A 115 -7.22 20.34 1.09
CA VAL A 115 -8.38 20.54 1.98
C VAL A 115 -8.27 21.86 2.74
N GLY A 116 -7.06 22.21 3.21
CA GLY A 116 -6.80 23.50 3.84
C GLY A 116 -7.10 24.68 2.91
N ASN A 117 -6.75 24.59 1.63
CA ASN A 117 -7.05 25.62 0.64
C ASN A 117 -8.55 25.75 0.35
N THR A 118 -9.30 24.63 0.25
CA THR A 118 -10.75 24.66 0.09
C THR A 118 -11.42 25.31 1.31
N ASN A 119 -10.98 24.95 2.51
CA ASN A 119 -11.53 25.50 3.75
C ASN A 119 -11.10 26.94 4.04
N ARG A 120 -10.06 27.51 3.40
CA ARG A 120 -9.77 28.95 3.54
C ARG A 120 -10.90 29.83 2.98
N ILE A 121 -11.69 29.30 2.05
CA ILE A 121 -12.87 29.97 1.47
C ILE A 121 -14.05 29.95 2.47
N SER A 122 -14.14 28.91 3.29
CA SER A 122 -15.16 28.71 4.32
C SER A 122 -14.48 28.72 5.69
N SER A 123 -14.42 29.87 6.39
CA SER A 123 -13.71 30.24 7.65
C SER A 123 -13.52 29.21 8.80
N VAL A 124 -13.98 27.98 8.65
CA VAL A 124 -13.74 26.80 9.49
C VAL A 124 -12.30 26.32 9.39
N ARG A 125 -11.56 26.39 10.51
CA ARG A 125 -10.24 25.77 10.62
C ARG A 125 -10.38 24.24 10.68
N PRO A 126 -9.62 23.46 9.88
CA PRO A 126 -9.66 22.00 9.95
C PRO A 126 -9.06 21.50 11.26
N ASN A 127 -9.78 20.59 11.92
CA ASN A 127 -9.32 19.87 13.12
C ASN A 127 -8.01 19.11 12.83
N PRO A 128 -6.93 19.29 13.62
CA PRO A 128 -5.68 18.56 13.44
C PRO A 128 -5.83 17.03 13.50
N GLY A 129 -6.75 16.53 14.34
CA GLY A 129 -7.03 15.09 14.48
C GLY A 129 -7.61 14.44 13.23
N ASP A 130 -8.22 15.24 12.35
CA ASP A 130 -8.81 14.77 11.10
C ASP A 130 -7.83 14.82 9.93
N ARG A 131 -6.56 15.22 10.11
CA ARG A 131 -5.60 15.28 8.99
C ARG A 131 -5.19 13.89 8.51
N TYR A 132 -5.02 13.72 7.20
CA TYR A 132 -4.58 12.45 6.61
C TYR A 132 -3.24 12.00 7.19
N LEU A 133 -2.27 12.92 7.36
CA LEU A 133 -0.98 12.58 7.97
C LEU A 133 -1.11 12.20 9.45
N HIS A 134 -1.99 12.87 10.20
CA HIS A 134 -2.20 12.53 11.60
C HIS A 134 -2.74 11.11 11.74
N LEU A 135 -3.78 10.79 10.96
CA LEU A 135 -4.37 9.46 10.88
C LEU A 135 -3.37 8.41 10.39
N TRP A 136 -2.46 8.77 9.48
CA TRP A 136 -1.36 7.90 9.06
C TRP A 136 -0.49 7.49 10.25
N PHE A 137 0.07 8.45 10.98
CA PHE A 137 0.99 8.14 12.09
C PHE A 137 0.31 7.41 13.25
N GLN A 138 -1.00 7.56 13.41
CA GLN A 138 -1.76 6.85 14.44
C GLN A 138 -2.04 5.39 14.08
N ASN A 139 -2.22 5.06 12.80
CA ASN A 139 -2.75 3.75 12.37
C ASN A 139 -1.79 2.93 11.50
N PHE A 140 -0.74 3.54 10.96
CA PHE A 140 0.16 2.91 10.00
C PHE A 140 1.63 3.05 10.45
N PRO A 141 2.53 2.17 9.98
CA PRO A 141 3.92 2.17 10.43
C PRO A 141 4.65 3.44 10.04
N SER A 142 5.59 3.83 10.91
CA SER A 142 6.47 4.97 10.72
C SER A 142 7.63 4.67 9.78
#